data_AF-A0A964LE87-F1
#
_entry.id   AF-A0A964LE87-F1
#
_cell.length_a   1.000
_cell.length_b   1.000
_cell.length_c   1.000
_cell.angle_alpha   90.00
_cell.angle_beta   90.00
_cell.angle_gamma   90.00
#
_symmetry.space_group_name_H-M   'P 1'
#
loop_
_entity.id
_entity.type
_entity.pdbx_description
1 polymer ?
#
loop_
_entity_poly.entity_id
_entity_poly.type
_entity_poly.pdbx_seq_one_letter_code
_entity_poly.pdbx_strand_id
1 'polypeptide(L)'
;MLTLLFILLVAGAALTVLLWGGAYYFQGYIYTEPSPGIYWQAPAAAAMLTLGYTIWCLSITMTPGATPQNRVYDTIIYFSPTEDMLARPASPIWAIKKSPRKGEEKKDGEKIKYVSNRDPQSKFYYQDTSIQPKGWQAQDVIAIAIEKPDGTTMRFNLATREKGDNDHFVSPDGWTILASDTDGPTGRPTRSSNTRLFWNLFFNVGHFVAWFLGLWVILRFQWSHALGFAVVTWLIFTLAVLPMMLGYAGLVAAGKQTIKTVAVASGLWVC
;
A
#
# COMPACT_ATOMS: atom_id res chain seq x y z
N MET A 1 17.92 7.95 -1.10
CA MET A 1 17.36 9.07 -1.90
C MET A 1 18.09 9.22 -3.24
N LEU A 2 19.43 9.35 -3.23
CA LEU A 2 20.23 9.45 -4.45
C LEU A 2 19.97 8.32 -5.46
N THR A 3 19.90 7.07 -5.00
CA THR A 3 19.57 5.90 -5.84
C THR A 3 18.23 6.03 -6.55
N LEU A 4 17.20 6.54 -5.86
CA LEU A 4 15.87 6.73 -6.45
C LEU A 4 15.89 7.84 -7.51
N LEU A 5 16.58 8.94 -7.25
CA LEU A 5 16.76 10.02 -8.23
C LEU A 5 17.53 9.53 -9.46
N PHE A 6 18.54 8.69 -9.26
CA PHE A 6 19.28 8.07 -10.35
C PHE A 6 18.39 7.14 -11.19
N ILE A 7 17.59 6.28 -10.56
CA ILE A 7 16.61 5.42 -11.25
C ILE A 7 15.64 6.27 -12.08
N LEU A 8 15.11 7.36 -11.51
CA LEU A 8 14.20 8.27 -12.20
C LEU A 8 14.86 8.97 -13.40
N LEU A 9 16.12 9.38 -13.25
CA LEU A 9 16.89 9.99 -14.33
C LEU A 9 17.14 9.01 -15.47
N VAL A 10 17.56 7.78 -15.15
CA VAL A 10 17.74 6.71 -16.15
C VAL A 10 16.43 6.37 -16.84
N ALA A 11 15.32 6.29 -16.09
CA ALA A 11 14.00 6.05 -16.65
C ALA A 11 13.57 7.19 -17.60
N GLY A 12 13.85 8.45 -17.26
CA GLY A 12 13.58 9.59 -18.15
C GLY A 12 14.42 9.59 -19.43
N ALA A 13 15.71 9.26 -19.33
CA ALA A 13 16.58 9.10 -20.49
C ALA A 13 16.09 7.96 -21.40
N ALA A 14 15.73 6.81 -20.81
CA ALA A 14 15.18 5.67 -21.56
C ALA A 14 13.84 6.03 -22.23
N LEU A 15 12.95 6.74 -21.53
CA LEU A 15 11.70 7.27 -22.10
C LEU A 15 11.95 8.22 -23.27
N THR A 16 12.96 9.08 -23.18
CA THR A 16 13.30 10.01 -24.26
C THR A 16 13.68 9.25 -25.53
N VAL A 17 14.54 8.24 -25.41
CA VAL A 17 14.95 7.39 -26.55
C VAL A 17 13.75 6.62 -27.10
N LEU A 18 12.93 6.02 -26.24
CA LEU A 18 11.76 5.24 -26.63
C LEU A 18 10.73 6.12 -27.36
N LEU A 19 10.40 7.29 -26.81
CA LEU A 19 9.45 8.22 -27.41
C LEU A 19 9.97 8.80 -28.70
N TRP A 20 11.26 9.13 -28.78
CA TRP A 20 11.86 9.66 -30.00
C TRP A 20 11.85 8.61 -31.12
N GLY A 21 12.38 7.41 -30.87
CA GLY A 21 12.44 6.35 -31.88
C GLY A 21 11.06 5.82 -32.25
N GLY A 22 10.21 5.60 -31.25
CA GLY A 22 8.83 5.16 -31.45
C GLY A 22 8.01 6.18 -32.23
N ALA A 23 8.07 7.47 -31.86
CA ALA A 23 7.36 8.50 -32.59
C ALA A 23 7.89 8.66 -34.01
N TYR A 24 9.21 8.62 -34.22
CA TYR A 24 9.80 8.70 -35.56
C TYR A 24 9.29 7.56 -36.46
N TYR A 25 9.33 6.32 -35.95
CA TYR A 25 8.87 5.13 -36.67
C TYR A 25 7.37 5.17 -36.96
N PHE A 26 6.53 5.35 -35.94
CA PHE A 26 5.07 5.30 -36.11
C PHE A 26 4.54 6.50 -36.89
N GLN A 27 5.12 7.70 -36.75
CA GLN A 27 4.69 8.83 -37.56
C GLN A 27 5.09 8.67 -39.02
N GLY A 28 6.29 8.19 -39.31
CA GLY A 28 6.69 7.87 -40.68
C GLY A 28 5.81 6.78 -41.30
N TYR A 29 5.41 5.78 -40.52
CA TYR A 29 4.54 4.69 -40.98
C TYR A 29 3.09 5.13 -41.20
N ILE A 30 2.51 5.93 -40.30
CA ILE A 30 1.07 6.28 -40.33
C ILE A 30 0.81 7.57 -41.12
N TYR A 31 1.65 8.60 -40.96
CA TYR A 31 1.40 9.96 -41.47
C TYR A 31 2.33 10.37 -42.61
N THR A 32 3.11 9.45 -43.18
CA THR A 32 4.11 9.65 -44.26
C THR A 32 5.31 10.55 -43.93
N GLU A 33 5.17 11.51 -43.01
CA GLU A 33 6.25 12.41 -42.59
C GLU A 33 6.26 12.58 -41.06
N PRO A 34 7.40 12.33 -40.38
CA PRO A 34 7.55 12.61 -38.95
C PRO A 34 7.46 14.11 -38.65
N SER A 35 7.05 14.46 -37.42
CA SER A 35 7.01 15.85 -36.98
C SER A 35 8.40 16.48 -37.02
N PRO A 36 8.58 17.67 -37.63
CA PRO A 36 9.89 18.32 -37.70
C PRO A 36 10.42 18.72 -36.30
N GLY A 37 9.55 18.78 -35.29
CA GLY A 37 9.89 19.11 -33.92
C GLY A 37 10.26 17.92 -33.03
N ILE A 38 10.35 16.70 -33.58
CA ILE A 38 10.49 15.48 -32.77
C ILE A 38 11.70 15.49 -31.82
N TYR A 39 12.79 16.17 -32.21
CA TYR A 39 14.02 16.28 -31.43
C TYR A 39 13.84 16.97 -30.07
N TRP A 40 12.87 17.88 -29.91
CA TRP A 40 12.57 18.52 -28.63
C TRP A 40 11.25 18.00 -28.02
N GLN A 41 10.30 17.61 -28.86
CA GLN A 41 8.99 17.10 -28.40
C GLN A 41 9.13 15.79 -27.62
N ALA A 42 9.95 14.85 -28.09
CA ALA A 42 10.14 13.59 -27.39
C ALA A 42 10.80 13.75 -26.01
N PRO A 43 11.90 14.53 -25.85
CA PRO A 43 12.41 14.89 -24.53
C PRO A 43 11.39 15.61 -23.64
N ALA A 44 10.60 16.53 -24.19
CA ALA A 44 9.58 17.25 -23.41
C ALA A 44 8.49 16.31 -22.89
N ALA A 45 7.99 15.39 -23.73
CA ALA A 45 7.03 14.38 -23.32
C ALA A 45 7.61 13.39 -22.28
N ALA A 46 8.86 12.97 -22.47
CA ALA A 46 9.57 12.14 -21.48
C ALA A 46 9.72 12.87 -20.13
N ALA A 47 10.14 14.14 -20.14
CA ALA A 47 10.29 14.95 -18.94
C ALA A 47 8.97 15.10 -18.18
N MET A 48 7.85 15.30 -18.89
CA MET A 48 6.52 15.36 -18.29
C MET A 48 6.16 14.05 -17.56
N LEU A 49 6.39 12.90 -18.20
CA LEU A 49 6.14 11.58 -17.58
C LEU A 49 7.06 11.33 -16.38
N THR A 50 8.36 11.62 -16.53
CA THR A 50 9.34 11.48 -15.44
C THR A 50 9.02 12.38 -14.25
N LEU A 51 8.52 13.59 -14.47
CA LEU A 51 8.06 14.47 -13.41
C LEU A 51 6.87 13.84 -12.66
N GLY A 52 5.89 13.30 -13.40
CA GLY A 52 4.77 12.56 -12.81
C GLY A 52 5.23 11.38 -11.95
N TYR A 53 6.16 10.57 -12.45
CA TYR A 53 6.76 9.48 -11.67
C TYR A 53 7.55 9.95 -10.46
N THR A 54 8.24 11.08 -10.58
CA THR A 54 9.01 11.68 -9.48
C THR A 54 8.06 12.09 -8.36
N ILE A 55 6.96 12.79 -8.68
CA ILE A 55 5.94 13.19 -7.70
C ILE A 55 5.34 11.96 -7.03
N TRP A 56 5.01 10.91 -7.80
CA TRP A 56 4.45 9.67 -7.25
C TRP A 56 5.45 8.92 -6.36
N CYS A 57 6.70 8.79 -6.77
CA CYS A 57 7.72 8.15 -5.94
C CYS A 57 7.98 8.98 -4.67
N LEU A 58 8.05 10.31 -4.79
CA LEU A 58 8.27 11.19 -3.64
C LEU A 58 7.13 11.12 -2.64
N SER A 59 5.86 11.06 -3.07
CA SER A 59 4.72 10.92 -2.17
C SER A 59 4.83 9.66 -1.29
N ILE A 60 5.27 8.54 -1.86
CA ILE A 60 5.58 7.32 -1.10
C ILE A 60 6.74 7.55 -0.12
N THR A 61 7.84 8.17 -0.56
CA THR A 61 9.03 8.39 0.31
C THR A 61 8.80 9.38 1.44
N MET A 62 7.76 10.21 1.35
CA MET A 62 7.37 11.18 2.37
C MET A 62 6.31 10.61 3.32
N THR A 63 5.67 9.50 2.96
CA THR A 63 4.64 8.88 3.78
C THR A 63 5.25 8.09 4.95
N PRO A 64 4.89 8.40 6.20
CA PRO A 64 5.33 7.62 7.36
C PRO A 64 4.84 6.17 7.28
N GLY A 65 5.72 5.22 7.58
CA GLY A 65 5.38 3.79 7.63
C GLY A 65 5.35 3.09 6.27
N ALA A 66 5.65 3.81 5.18
CA ALA A 66 5.72 3.21 3.86
C ALA A 66 6.87 2.20 3.77
N THR A 67 6.54 0.99 3.31
CA THR A 67 7.51 -0.09 3.04
C THR A 67 7.27 -0.64 1.63
N PRO A 68 8.17 -1.46 1.07
CA PRO A 68 7.93 -2.08 -0.24
C PRO A 68 6.66 -2.95 -0.27
N GLN A 69 6.25 -3.51 0.87
CA GLN A 69 5.08 -4.36 1.01
C GLN A 69 3.81 -3.59 1.41
N ASN A 70 3.95 -2.44 2.08
CA ASN A 70 2.84 -1.59 2.48
C ASN A 70 3.01 -0.20 1.85
N ARG A 71 2.60 -0.09 0.59
CA ARG A 71 2.64 1.15 -0.18
C ARG A 71 1.28 1.82 -0.10
N VAL A 72 1.25 3.06 0.38
CA VAL A 72 0.00 3.84 0.51
C VAL A 72 -0.57 4.19 -0.87
N TYR A 73 0.31 4.37 -1.86
CA TYR A 73 -0.04 4.60 -3.25
C TYR A 73 0.61 3.51 -4.11
N ASP A 74 -0.19 2.82 -4.92
CA ASP A 74 0.24 1.71 -5.76
C ASP A 74 -0.48 1.73 -7.12
N THR A 75 -0.11 0.82 -8.01
CA THR A 75 -0.78 0.65 -9.29
C THR A 75 -2.16 0.02 -9.11
N ILE A 76 -3.04 0.16 -10.10
CA ILE A 76 -4.43 -0.34 -10.06
C ILE A 76 -4.57 -1.83 -9.69
N ILE A 77 -3.52 -2.64 -9.89
CA ILE A 77 -3.54 -4.08 -9.58
C ILE A 77 -3.24 -4.37 -8.11
N TYR A 78 -2.36 -3.57 -7.50
CA TYR A 78 -1.89 -3.79 -6.14
C TYR A 78 -2.50 -2.81 -5.14
N PHE A 79 -3.27 -1.85 -5.62
CA PHE A 79 -3.96 -0.88 -4.80
C PHE A 79 -4.97 -1.57 -3.85
N SER A 80 -4.90 -1.20 -2.57
CA SER A 80 -5.98 -1.45 -1.61
C SER A 80 -6.51 -0.13 -1.06
N PRO A 81 -7.85 0.07 -1.02
CA PRO A 81 -8.46 1.21 -0.32
C PRO A 81 -8.36 1.06 1.21
N THR A 82 -7.88 -0.07 1.71
CA THR A 82 -7.71 -0.30 3.14
C THR A 82 -6.35 0.21 3.64
N GLU A 83 -6.37 0.68 4.87
CA GLU A 83 -5.20 1.04 5.64
C GLU A 83 -4.98 -0.01 6.71
N ASP A 84 -3.76 -0.51 6.81
CA ASP A 84 -3.34 -1.42 7.88
C ASP A 84 -2.71 -0.61 9.02
N MET A 85 -3.15 -0.85 10.25
CA MET A 85 -2.58 -0.18 11.43
C MET A 85 -1.16 -0.65 11.73
N LEU A 86 -0.90 -1.94 11.48
CA LEU A 86 0.34 -2.61 11.86
C LEU A 86 0.94 -3.31 10.65
N ALA A 87 2.25 -3.16 10.46
CA ALA A 87 2.98 -3.84 9.39
C ALA A 87 3.07 -5.37 9.60
N ARG A 88 2.93 -5.82 10.84
CA ARG A 88 2.87 -7.24 11.23
C ARG A 88 1.62 -7.47 12.07
N PRO A 89 1.08 -8.70 12.12
CA PRO A 89 0.00 -9.01 13.04
C PRO A 89 0.38 -8.62 14.47
N ALA A 90 -0.57 -8.05 15.21
CA ALA A 90 -0.39 -7.67 16.60
C ALA A 90 0.03 -8.88 17.44
N SER A 91 1.01 -8.70 18.32
CA SER A 91 1.40 -9.71 19.29
C SER A 91 1.96 -9.02 20.52
N PRO A 92 1.32 -9.14 21.70
CA PRO A 92 0.19 -10.01 22.02
C PRO A 92 -1.19 -9.46 21.60
N ILE A 93 -2.18 -10.35 21.56
CA ILE A 93 -3.61 -10.03 21.45
C ILE A 93 -4.33 -10.57 22.69
N TRP A 94 -5.26 -9.80 23.25
CA TRP A 94 -6.08 -10.25 24.37
C TRP A 94 -7.51 -10.52 23.92
N ALA A 95 -7.97 -11.76 24.08
CA ALA A 95 -9.38 -12.11 23.92
C ALA A 95 -10.11 -11.78 25.22
N ILE A 96 -11.15 -10.96 25.14
CA ILE A 96 -12.02 -10.63 26.27
C ILE A 96 -13.28 -11.48 26.13
N LYS A 97 -13.46 -12.46 27.03
CA LYS A 97 -14.63 -13.34 27.03
C LYS A 97 -15.77 -12.76 27.86
N LYS A 98 -17.00 -13.18 27.58
CA LYS A 98 -18.18 -12.87 28.39
C LYS A 98 -18.06 -13.53 29.76
N SER A 99 -18.40 -12.80 30.83
CA SER A 99 -18.47 -13.39 32.17
C SER A 99 -19.60 -14.42 32.27
N PRO A 100 -19.36 -15.63 32.82
CA PRO A 100 -20.39 -16.67 32.97
C PRO A 100 -21.43 -16.35 34.06
N ARG A 101 -21.25 -15.27 34.84
CA ARG A 101 -22.12 -14.94 35.98
C ARG A 101 -23.47 -14.41 35.48
N LYS A 102 -24.53 -15.24 35.58
CA LYS A 102 -25.92 -14.87 35.28
C LYS A 102 -26.32 -13.64 36.11
N GLY A 103 -26.62 -12.52 35.44
CA GLY A 103 -27.26 -11.35 36.05
C GLY A 103 -26.52 -10.01 35.88
N GLU A 104 -25.24 -10.01 35.48
CA GLU A 104 -24.51 -8.77 35.19
C GLU A 104 -24.30 -8.63 33.68
N GLU A 105 -25.17 -7.86 33.03
CA GLU A 105 -25.40 -7.97 31.58
C GLU A 105 -24.22 -7.54 30.70
N LYS A 106 -23.19 -6.84 31.20
CA LYS A 106 -22.11 -6.26 30.35
C LYS A 106 -20.75 -6.10 31.04
N LYS A 107 -20.37 -6.94 32.01
CA LYS A 107 -19.00 -6.87 32.54
C LYS A 107 -18.04 -7.69 31.69
N ASP A 108 -16.89 -7.08 31.39
CA ASP A 108 -15.74 -7.77 30.81
C ASP A 108 -15.40 -8.98 31.68
N GLY A 109 -15.39 -10.17 31.07
CA GLY A 109 -15.00 -11.39 31.76
C GLY A 109 -13.50 -11.59 31.73
N GLU A 110 -13.10 -12.86 31.63
CA GLU A 110 -11.70 -13.27 31.59
C GLU A 110 -10.99 -12.69 30.35
N LYS A 111 -9.78 -12.16 30.57
CA LYS A 111 -8.87 -11.71 29.51
C LYS A 111 -7.80 -12.77 29.30
N ILE A 112 -7.83 -13.42 28.14
CA ILE A 112 -6.86 -14.46 27.78
C ILE A 112 -5.84 -13.87 26.81
N LYS A 113 -4.56 -14.00 27.14
CA LYS A 113 -3.46 -13.48 26.34
C LYS A 113 -3.03 -14.50 25.29
N TYR A 114 -3.14 -14.12 24.04
CA TYR A 114 -2.67 -14.86 22.89
C TYR A 114 -1.40 -14.22 22.30
N VAL A 115 -0.47 -15.05 21.87
CA VAL A 115 0.76 -14.63 21.18
C VAL A 115 0.72 -15.17 19.76
N SER A 116 1.09 -14.32 18.79
CA SER A 116 1.19 -14.75 17.41
C SER A 116 2.41 -15.65 17.24
N ASN A 117 2.21 -16.87 16.76
CA ASN A 117 3.25 -17.76 16.30
C ASN A 117 3.17 -17.93 14.79
N ARG A 118 4.27 -18.37 14.17
CA ARG A 118 4.36 -18.58 12.73
C ARG A 118 4.62 -20.05 12.45
N ASP A 119 3.77 -20.64 11.63
CA ASP A 119 3.91 -22.02 11.17
C ASP A 119 5.05 -22.15 10.14
N PRO A 120 5.61 -23.36 9.87
CA PRO A 120 6.58 -23.56 8.78
C PRO A 120 6.06 -23.09 7.41
N GLN A 121 4.73 -23.10 7.21
CA GLN A 121 4.08 -22.59 6.01
C GLN A 121 3.91 -21.06 5.99
N SER A 122 4.52 -20.33 6.92
CA SER A 122 4.43 -18.87 7.06
C SER A 122 3.05 -18.31 7.43
N LYS A 123 2.08 -19.15 7.77
CA LYS A 123 0.78 -18.71 8.30
C LYS A 123 0.93 -18.30 9.76
N PHE A 124 0.32 -17.17 10.12
CA PHE A 124 0.25 -16.74 11.52
C PHE A 124 -0.93 -17.43 12.19
N TYR A 125 -0.72 -17.92 13.41
CA TYR A 125 -1.76 -18.44 14.27
C TYR A 125 -1.55 -17.93 15.69
N TYR A 126 -2.62 -17.91 16.48
CA TYR A 126 -2.60 -17.41 17.84
C TYR A 126 -2.70 -18.57 18.83
N GLN A 127 -1.75 -18.62 19.77
CA GLN A 127 -1.74 -19.58 20.87
C GLN A 127 -1.83 -18.85 22.20
N ASP A 128 -2.61 -19.41 23.11
CA ASP A 128 -2.67 -18.98 24.50
C ASP A 128 -1.32 -19.24 25.20
N THR A 129 -1.00 -18.37 26.17
CA THR A 129 0.22 -18.41 26.99
C THR A 129 0.11 -19.32 28.23
N SER A 130 -1.00 -20.04 28.38
CA SER A 130 -1.21 -20.99 29.48
C SER A 130 -0.27 -22.21 29.39
N ILE A 131 -0.15 -22.95 30.51
CA ILE A 131 0.75 -24.12 30.65
C ILE A 131 0.51 -25.17 29.55
N GLN A 132 -0.72 -25.28 29.06
CA GLN A 132 -1.08 -26.11 27.91
C GLN A 132 -1.54 -25.17 26.78
N PRO A 133 -0.66 -24.81 25.83
CA PRO A 133 -0.99 -23.84 24.79
C PRO A 133 -2.13 -24.37 23.93
N LYS A 134 -3.24 -23.64 23.92
CA LYS A 134 -4.41 -23.91 23.07
C LYS A 134 -4.46 -22.89 21.96
N GLY A 135 -4.98 -23.30 20.81
CA GLY A 135 -5.29 -22.39 19.71
C GLY A 135 -6.36 -21.38 20.08
N TRP A 136 -6.64 -20.46 19.17
CA TRP A 136 -7.73 -19.50 19.31
C TRP A 136 -9.06 -20.19 19.61
N GLN A 137 -9.80 -19.66 20.59
CA GLN A 137 -11.15 -20.12 20.92
C GLN A 137 -12.12 -18.95 20.76
N ALA A 138 -12.85 -18.92 19.63
CA ALA A 138 -13.83 -17.87 19.33
C ALA A 138 -15.05 -17.86 20.27
N GLN A 139 -15.27 -18.96 20.99
CA GLN A 139 -16.40 -19.11 21.89
C GLN A 139 -16.36 -18.08 23.02
N ASP A 140 -17.49 -17.39 23.20
CA ASP A 140 -17.73 -16.35 24.20
C ASP A 140 -16.84 -15.10 24.11
N VAL A 141 -16.04 -14.93 23.04
CA VAL A 141 -15.24 -13.72 22.82
C VAL A 141 -16.17 -12.55 22.45
N ILE A 142 -16.19 -11.50 23.27
CA ILE A 142 -17.00 -10.29 23.05
C ILE A 142 -16.17 -9.12 22.54
N ALA A 143 -14.87 -9.13 22.79
CA ALA A 143 -13.96 -8.11 22.31
C ALA A 143 -12.53 -8.65 22.19
N ILE A 144 -11.76 -8.00 21.34
CA ILE A 144 -10.32 -8.21 21.19
C ILE A 144 -9.63 -6.91 21.60
N ALA A 145 -8.57 -7.00 22.39
CA ALA A 145 -7.68 -5.87 22.64
C ALA A 145 -6.30 -6.15 22.05
N ILE A 146 -5.67 -5.12 21.50
CA ILE A 146 -4.30 -5.16 20.98
C ILE A 146 -3.50 -4.00 21.56
N GLU A 147 -2.19 -4.15 21.62
CA GLU A 147 -1.26 -3.06 21.94
C GLU A 147 -0.85 -2.34 20.67
N LYS A 148 -0.96 -1.01 20.67
CA LYS A 148 -0.51 -0.15 19.58
C LYS A 148 1.00 0.09 19.68
N PRO A 149 1.64 0.59 18.61
CA PRO A 149 3.07 0.92 18.63
C PRO A 149 3.44 2.01 19.66
N ASP A 150 2.47 2.79 20.14
CA ASP A 150 2.64 3.81 21.18
C ASP A 150 2.52 3.26 22.62
N GLY A 151 2.32 1.93 22.78
CA GLY A 151 2.11 1.26 24.06
C GLY A 151 0.69 1.38 24.62
N THR A 152 -0.21 2.09 23.94
CA THR A 152 -1.61 2.17 24.35
C THR A 152 -2.38 0.91 23.90
N THR A 153 -3.43 0.55 24.63
CA THR A 153 -4.29 -0.59 24.23
C THR A 153 -5.50 -0.09 23.44
N MET A 154 -5.85 -0.79 22.37
CA MET A 154 -7.05 -0.55 21.58
C MET A 154 -7.99 -1.74 21.67
N ARG A 155 -9.24 -1.47 22.03
CA ARG A 155 -10.30 -2.47 22.11
C ARG A 155 -11.16 -2.46 20.84
N PHE A 156 -11.47 -3.66 20.36
CA PHE A 156 -12.33 -3.95 19.23
C PHE A 156 -13.49 -4.79 19.74
N ASN A 157 -14.71 -4.29 19.62
CA ASN A 157 -15.91 -5.00 20.07
C ASN A 157 -16.47 -5.83 18.93
N LEU A 158 -17.03 -6.99 19.24
CA LEU A 158 -17.73 -7.81 18.25
C LEU A 158 -18.93 -7.03 17.68
N ALA A 159 -18.95 -6.81 16.37
CA ALA A 159 -20.03 -6.07 15.70
C ALA A 159 -21.15 -7.00 15.22
N THR A 160 -20.79 -8.07 14.52
CA THR A 160 -21.74 -9.04 13.96
C THR A 160 -21.13 -10.44 14.00
N ARG A 161 -21.95 -11.42 14.39
CA ARG A 161 -21.65 -12.85 14.26
C ARG A 161 -22.68 -13.46 13.32
N GLU A 162 -22.38 -13.48 12.03
CA GLU A 162 -23.18 -14.24 11.07
C GLU A 162 -22.70 -15.70 11.08
N LYS A 163 -23.65 -16.63 11.17
CA LYS A 163 -23.35 -18.05 11.33
C LYS A 163 -22.69 -18.58 10.04
N GLY A 164 -21.39 -18.86 10.11
CA GLY A 164 -20.59 -19.33 8.98
C GLY A 164 -19.77 -18.25 8.28
N ASP A 165 -19.85 -16.99 8.73
CA ASP A 165 -18.96 -15.92 8.32
C ASP A 165 -17.92 -15.65 9.43
N ASN A 166 -16.84 -14.93 9.08
CA ASN A 166 -15.81 -14.53 10.03
C ASN A 166 -16.37 -13.53 11.06
N ASP A 167 -15.93 -13.63 12.31
CA ASP A 167 -16.29 -12.66 13.34
C ASP A 167 -15.61 -11.31 13.03
N HIS A 168 -16.40 -10.23 12.98
CA HIS A 168 -15.90 -8.87 12.76
C HIS A 168 -15.80 -8.10 14.08
N PHE A 169 -14.58 -7.72 14.45
CA PHE A 169 -14.33 -6.90 15.63
C PHE A 169 -14.02 -5.45 15.22
N VAL A 170 -14.79 -4.49 15.71
CA VAL A 170 -14.72 -3.08 15.30
C VAL A 170 -14.34 -2.19 16.49
N SER A 171 -13.37 -1.30 16.28
CA SER A 171 -12.96 -0.29 17.27
C SER A 171 -13.81 0.98 17.14
N PRO A 172 -13.86 1.84 18.18
CA PRO A 172 -14.53 3.14 18.11
C PRO A 172 -14.02 4.05 16.98
N ASP A 173 -12.75 3.89 16.59
CA ASP A 173 -12.08 4.69 15.55
C ASP A 173 -12.32 4.13 14.12
N GLY A 174 -13.16 3.10 13.99
CA GLY A 174 -13.55 2.48 12.72
C GLY A 174 -12.60 1.41 12.18
N TRP A 175 -11.56 1.03 12.93
CA TRP A 175 -10.70 -0.10 12.57
C TRP A 175 -11.40 -1.44 12.80
N THR A 176 -11.14 -2.41 11.93
CA THR A 176 -11.74 -3.73 11.96
C THR A 176 -10.68 -4.84 12.00
N ILE A 177 -10.91 -5.87 12.80
CA ILE A 177 -10.13 -7.12 12.81
C ILE A 177 -11.08 -8.25 12.43
N LEU A 178 -10.70 -9.02 11.42
CA LEU A 178 -11.38 -10.27 11.06
C LEU A 178 -10.82 -11.42 11.90
N ALA A 179 -11.70 -12.26 12.45
CA ALA A 179 -11.31 -13.52 13.06
C ALA A 179 -12.06 -14.70 12.47
N SER A 180 -11.31 -15.71 12.04
CA SER A 180 -11.86 -17.00 11.63
C SER A 180 -11.97 -17.92 12.83
N ASP A 181 -12.98 -18.79 12.84
CA ASP A 181 -13.15 -19.82 13.88
C ASP A 181 -11.96 -20.79 13.94
N THR A 182 -11.34 -21.09 12.79
CA THR A 182 -10.24 -22.06 12.70
C THR A 182 -8.86 -21.44 12.93
N ASP A 183 -8.63 -20.27 12.33
CA ASP A 183 -7.30 -19.65 12.30
C ASP A 183 -7.13 -18.54 13.36
N GLY A 184 -8.24 -18.09 13.94
CA GLY A 184 -8.28 -16.97 14.86
C GLY A 184 -8.23 -15.59 14.19
N PRO A 185 -7.96 -14.52 14.96
CA PRO A 185 -7.88 -13.17 14.44
C PRO A 185 -6.73 -13.05 13.45
N THR A 186 -6.94 -12.32 12.36
CA THR A 186 -5.86 -11.89 11.45
C THR A 186 -4.78 -11.08 12.18
N GLY A 187 -5.17 -10.41 13.27
CA GLY A 187 -4.31 -9.53 14.07
C GLY A 187 -3.85 -8.27 13.34
N ARG A 188 -4.43 -7.97 12.17
CA ARG A 188 -4.15 -6.77 11.40
C ARG A 188 -5.40 -5.91 11.38
N PRO A 189 -5.48 -4.87 12.22
CA PRO A 189 -6.56 -3.91 12.14
C PRO A 189 -6.51 -3.20 10.80
N THR A 190 -7.62 -3.22 10.07
CA THR A 190 -7.76 -2.54 8.79
C THR A 190 -8.86 -1.48 8.84
N ARG A 191 -8.75 -0.39 8.09
CA ARG A 191 -9.80 0.62 7.93
C ARG A 191 -9.88 1.07 6.49
N SER A 192 -11.07 1.25 5.94
CA SER A 192 -11.21 1.89 4.63
C SER A 192 -10.78 3.35 4.70
N SER A 193 -9.99 3.79 3.71
CA SER A 193 -9.49 5.16 3.63
C SER A 193 -9.85 5.77 2.28
N ASN A 194 -10.86 6.64 2.29
CA ASN A 194 -11.27 7.38 1.09
C ASN A 194 -10.14 8.26 0.56
N THR A 195 -9.27 8.77 1.44
CA THR A 195 -8.08 9.53 1.05
C THR A 195 -7.10 8.66 0.27
N ARG A 196 -6.85 7.41 0.70
CA ARG A 196 -6.02 6.47 -0.06
C ARG A 196 -6.65 6.17 -1.42
N LEU A 197 -7.96 5.89 -1.46
CA LEU A 197 -8.67 5.65 -2.72
C LEU A 197 -8.54 6.82 -3.69
N PHE A 198 -8.78 8.05 -3.22
CA PHE A 198 -8.69 9.25 -4.04
C PHE A 198 -7.31 9.43 -4.65
N TRP A 199 -6.25 9.37 -3.83
CA TRP A 199 -4.88 9.58 -4.33
C TRP A 199 -4.42 8.47 -5.28
N ASN A 200 -4.82 7.23 -5.02
CA ASN A 200 -4.53 6.13 -5.95
C ASN A 200 -5.23 6.33 -7.30
N LEU A 201 -6.50 6.75 -7.28
CA LEU A 201 -7.21 7.09 -8.51
C LEU A 201 -6.54 8.27 -9.23
N PHE A 202 -6.18 9.33 -8.50
CA PHE A 202 -5.49 10.50 -9.04
C PHE A 202 -4.19 10.12 -9.74
N PHE A 203 -3.34 9.31 -9.10
CA PHE A 203 -2.07 8.91 -9.71
C PHE A 203 -2.26 7.99 -10.91
N ASN A 204 -3.15 6.99 -10.85
CA ASN A 204 -3.37 6.06 -11.96
C ASN A 204 -4.03 6.76 -13.17
N VAL A 205 -5.06 7.59 -12.94
CA VAL A 205 -5.72 8.36 -14.01
C VAL A 205 -4.80 9.46 -14.53
N GLY A 206 -4.13 10.19 -13.64
CA GLY A 206 -3.16 11.22 -14.03
C GLY A 206 -2.02 10.65 -14.87
N HIS A 207 -1.55 9.43 -14.54
CA HIS A 207 -0.56 8.72 -15.34
C HIS A 207 -1.05 8.40 -16.75
N PHE A 208 -2.28 7.89 -16.89
CA PHE A 208 -2.90 7.65 -18.19
C PHE A 208 -3.06 8.95 -19.00
N VAL A 209 -3.57 10.02 -18.36
CA VAL A 209 -3.74 11.33 -18.99
C VAL A 209 -2.39 11.91 -19.44
N ALA A 210 -1.33 11.75 -18.65
CA ALA A 210 0.00 12.21 -19.03
C ALA A 210 0.52 11.49 -20.29
N TRP A 211 0.33 10.17 -20.42
CA TRP A 211 0.65 9.46 -21.65
C TRP A 211 -0.14 10.00 -22.84
N PHE A 212 -1.45 10.15 -22.66
CA PHE A 212 -2.34 10.63 -23.71
C PHE A 212 -1.97 12.06 -24.17
N LEU A 213 -1.75 13.00 -23.26
CA LEU A 213 -1.36 14.37 -23.59
C LEU A 213 0.05 14.43 -24.19
N GLY A 214 0.98 13.59 -23.73
CA GLY A 214 2.33 13.52 -24.30
C GLY A 214 2.31 13.07 -25.75
N LEU A 215 1.50 12.06 -26.07
CA LEU A 215 1.35 11.56 -27.42
C LEU A 215 0.54 12.51 -28.31
N TRP A 216 -0.59 13.02 -27.80
CA TRP A 216 -1.49 13.87 -28.58
C TRP A 216 -0.98 15.30 -28.75
N VAL A 217 -0.72 16.00 -27.65
CA VAL A 217 -0.45 17.44 -27.68
C VAL A 217 1.02 17.70 -27.99
N ILE A 218 1.94 16.97 -27.36
CA ILE A 218 3.38 17.22 -27.50
C ILE A 218 3.92 16.56 -28.77
N LEU A 219 3.67 15.26 -28.95
CA LEU A 219 4.15 14.51 -30.12
C LEU A 219 3.23 14.62 -31.34
N ARG A 220 2.08 15.30 -31.23
CA ARG A 220 1.16 15.60 -32.34
C ARG A 220 0.58 14.37 -33.05
N PHE A 221 0.42 13.24 -32.37
CA PHE A 221 -0.37 12.13 -32.91
C PHE A 221 -1.85 12.54 -33.02
N GLN A 222 -2.55 12.07 -34.06
CA GLN A 222 -4.01 12.18 -34.13
C GLN A 222 -4.65 11.53 -32.89
N TRP A 223 -5.74 12.13 -32.41
CA TRP A 223 -6.41 11.77 -31.15
C TRP A 223 -6.64 10.27 -30.97
N SER A 224 -7.15 9.57 -31.99
CA SER A 224 -7.43 8.13 -31.95
C SER A 224 -6.17 7.28 -31.78
N HIS A 225 -5.10 7.59 -32.52
CA HIS A 225 -3.81 6.91 -32.40
C HIS A 225 -3.13 7.22 -31.07
N ALA A 226 -3.18 8.48 -30.63
CA ALA A 226 -2.65 8.89 -29.33
C ALA A 226 -3.35 8.12 -28.20
N LEU A 227 -4.66 7.97 -28.25
CA LEU A 227 -5.43 7.20 -27.28
C LEU A 227 -5.03 5.72 -27.28
N GLY A 228 -4.96 5.10 -28.46
CA GLY A 228 -4.55 3.68 -28.59
C GLY A 228 -3.15 3.43 -28.03
N PHE A 229 -2.16 4.26 -28.41
CA PHE A 229 -0.81 4.17 -27.89
C PHE A 229 -0.73 4.49 -26.40
N ALA A 230 -1.52 5.45 -25.90
CA ALA A 230 -1.57 5.78 -24.49
C ALA A 230 -2.06 4.59 -23.65
N VAL A 231 -3.10 3.88 -24.08
CA VAL A 231 -3.58 2.67 -23.39
C VAL A 231 -2.48 1.60 -23.33
N VAL A 232 -1.82 1.31 -24.45
CA VAL A 232 -0.76 0.29 -24.52
C VAL A 232 0.43 0.66 -23.63
N THR A 233 0.94 1.87 -23.76
CA THR A 233 2.11 2.34 -22.99
C THR A 233 1.78 2.48 -21.50
N TRP A 234 0.60 2.99 -21.16
CA TRP A 234 0.10 3.04 -19.79
C TRP A 234 0.04 1.65 -19.16
N LEU A 235 -0.49 0.64 -19.87
CA LEU A 235 -0.52 -0.74 -19.38
C LEU A 235 0.90 -1.29 -19.18
N ILE A 236 1.79 -1.16 -20.17
CA ILE A 236 3.18 -1.64 -20.05
C ILE A 236 3.85 -1.03 -18.82
N PHE A 237 3.73 0.28 -18.62
CA PHE A 237 4.36 0.95 -17.50
C PHE A 237 3.70 0.60 -16.16
N THR A 238 2.37 0.50 -16.11
CA THR A 238 1.62 0.12 -14.90
C THR A 238 1.92 -1.30 -14.45
N LEU A 239 2.12 -2.23 -15.39
CA LEU A 239 2.35 -3.64 -15.10
C LEU A 239 3.83 -3.97 -14.84
N ALA A 240 4.75 -3.38 -15.61
CA ALA A 240 6.16 -3.76 -15.58
C ALA A 240 7.04 -2.74 -14.87
N VAL A 241 6.93 -1.46 -15.22
CA VAL A 241 7.93 -0.44 -14.83
C VAL A 241 7.62 0.16 -13.46
N LEU A 242 6.37 0.60 -13.25
CA LEU A 242 5.93 1.28 -12.04
C LEU A 242 6.07 0.41 -10.78
N PRO A 243 5.68 -0.87 -10.74
CA PRO A 243 5.81 -1.69 -9.53
C PRO A 243 7.27 -1.77 -9.03
N MET A 244 8.24 -1.82 -9.95
CA MET A 244 9.67 -1.79 -9.62
C MET A 244 10.07 -0.42 -9.02
N MET A 245 9.72 0.68 -9.69
CA MET A 245 10.05 2.03 -9.22
C MET A 245 9.43 2.36 -7.86
N LEU A 246 8.14 2.04 -7.69
CA LEU A 246 7.42 2.27 -6.43
C LEU A 246 7.95 1.35 -5.32
N GLY A 247 8.41 0.14 -5.65
CA GLY A 247 9.12 -0.74 -4.72
C GLY A 247 10.41 -0.11 -4.19
N TYR A 248 11.23 0.48 -5.07
CA TYR A 248 12.43 1.23 -4.67
C TYR A 248 12.10 2.47 -3.84
N ALA A 249 11.01 3.18 -4.16
CA ALA A 249 10.54 4.28 -3.33
C ALA A 249 10.18 3.81 -1.90
N GLY A 250 9.51 2.67 -1.78
CA GLY A 250 9.23 2.01 -0.50
C GLY A 250 10.49 1.60 0.28
N LEU A 251 11.52 1.10 -0.40
CA LEU A 251 12.83 0.79 0.23
C LEU A 251 13.49 2.06 0.81
N VAL A 252 13.47 3.15 0.04
CA VAL A 252 14.01 4.44 0.50
C VAL A 252 13.21 5.00 1.69
N ALA A 253 11.88 4.85 1.67
CA ALA A 253 11.02 5.26 2.78
C ALA A 253 11.37 4.48 4.06
N ALA A 254 11.43 3.15 3.99
CA ALA A 254 11.78 2.29 5.12
C ALA A 254 13.17 2.62 5.69
N GLY A 255 14.17 2.85 4.85
CA GLY A 255 15.52 3.22 5.29
C GLY A 255 15.58 4.51 6.09
N LYS A 256 14.77 5.53 5.75
CA LYS A 256 14.68 6.78 6.53
C LYS A 256 14.14 6.55 7.94
N GLN A 257 13.21 5.60 8.10
CA GLN A 257 12.63 5.30 9.42
C GLN A 257 13.65 4.63 10.33
N THR A 258 14.41 3.66 9.82
CA THR A 258 15.48 2.99 10.58
C THR A 258 16.50 3.99 11.11
N ILE A 259 16.93 4.95 10.28
CA ILE A 259 17.88 6.00 10.70
C ILE A 259 17.30 6.86 11.82
N LYS A 260 16.02 7.26 11.71
CA LYS A 260 15.35 8.03 12.77
C LYS A 260 15.30 7.25 14.08
N THR A 261 14.92 5.97 14.06
CA THR A 261 14.86 5.13 15.26
C THR A 261 16.22 4.95 15.91
N VAL A 262 17.27 4.70 15.11
CA VAL A 262 18.65 4.56 15.62
C VAL A 262 19.15 5.87 16.21
N ALA A 263 18.93 7.01 15.56
CA ALA A 263 19.36 8.32 16.05
C ALA A 263 18.66 8.71 17.37
N VAL A 264 17.38 8.37 17.52
CA VAL A 264 16.64 8.58 18.78
C VAL A 264 17.19 7.66 19.87
N ALA A 265 17.42 6.38 19.57
CA ALA A 265 17.94 5.40 20.54
C ALA A 265 19.37 5.71 21.01
N SER A 266 20.20 6.32 20.16
CA SER A 266 21.58 6.68 20.50
C SER A 266 21.74 8.04 21.19
N GLY A 267 20.64 8.75 21.47
CA GLY A 267 20.68 10.07 22.10
C GLY A 267 21.35 11.15 21.25
N LEU A 268 21.56 10.89 19.94
CA LEU A 268 22.21 11.81 19.00
C LEU A 268 21.29 12.92 18.47
N TRP A 269 20.06 13.01 18.96
CA TRP A 269 19.18 14.15 18.73
C TRP A 269 19.56 15.29 19.68
N VAL A 270 20.55 16.09 19.27
CA VAL A 270 20.71 17.47 19.76
C VAL A 270 19.79 18.35 18.90
N CYS A 271 19.03 19.20 19.57
CA CYS A 271 17.94 20.06 19.08
C CYS A 271 18.10 20.65 17.67
#